data_AF-A0A3D3IYF4-F1
#
_entry.id   AF-A0A3D3IYF4-F1
#
_cell.length_a   1.000
_cell.length_b   1.000
_cell.length_c   1.000
_cell.angle_alpha   90.00
_cell.angle_beta   90.00
_cell.angle_gamma   90.00
#
_symmetry.space_group_name_H-M   'P 1'
#
loop_
_entity.id
_entity.type
_entity.pdbx_description
1 polymer ?
#
loop_
_entity_poly.entity_id
_entity_poly.type
_entity_poly.pdbx_seq_one_letter_code
_entity_poly.pdbx_strand_id
1 'polypeptide(L)' 'TPGAMGALLSHFENKIMFQGFLWNVNSFDQEGVQLGKVLAKKVLAHETDGALKVYSDLLNI' A
#
# COMPACT_ATOMS: atom_id res chain seq x y z
N THR A 1 6.80 22.00 -21.58
CA THR A 1 8.22 22.13 -21.19
C THR A 1 8.44 21.43 -19.86
N PRO A 2 9.68 21.05 -19.50
CA PRO A 2 9.97 20.42 -18.20
C PRO A 2 9.43 21.23 -17.01
N GLY A 3 9.56 22.56 -17.04
CA GLY A 3 9.05 23.44 -15.98
C GLY A 3 7.53 23.37 -15.80
N ALA A 4 6.76 23.33 -16.89
CA ALA A 4 5.30 23.22 -16.81
C ALA A 4 4.85 21.86 -16.23
N MET A 5 5.55 20.78 -16.57
CA MET A 5 5.27 19.45 -16.01
C MET A 5 5.60 19.39 -14.52
N GLY A 6 6.73 19.96 -14.10
CA GLY A 6 7.10 20.05 -12.68
C GLY A 6 6.09 20.86 -11.85
N ALA A 7 5.61 21.97 -12.40
CA ALA A 7 4.56 22.78 -11.75
C ALA A 7 3.25 21.99 -11.59
N LEU A 8 2.86 21.21 -12.60
CA LEU A 8 1.66 20.37 -12.53
C LEU A 8 1.79 19.26 -11.47
N LEU A 9 2.93 18.57 -11.42
CA LEU A 9 3.19 17.55 -10.41
C LEU A 9 3.18 18.14 -8.99
N SER A 10 3.91 19.23 -8.78
CA SER A 10 3.96 19.93 -7.48
C SER A 10 2.58 20.41 -7.02
N HIS A 11 1.72 20.83 -7.96
CA HIS A 11 0.35 21.20 -7.63
C HIS A 11 -0.43 20.02 -7.05
N PHE A 12 -0.34 18.83 -7.65
CA PHE A 12 -1.03 17.64 -7.16
C PHE A 12 -0.43 17.08 -5.86
N GLU A 13 0.88 17.12 -5.69
CA GLU A 13 1.54 16.73 -4.43
C GLU A 13 1.05 17.58 -3.26
N ASN A 14 1.03 18.90 -3.45
CA ASN A 14 0.51 19.83 -2.42
C ASN A 14 -0.98 19.61 -2.16
N LYS A 15 -1.79 19.39 -3.21
CA LYS A 15 -3.21 19.09 -3.06
C LYS A 15 -3.43 17.88 -2.15
N ILE A 16 -2.74 16.76 -2.40
CA ILE A 16 -2.89 15.53 -1.61
C ILE A 16 -2.43 15.77 -0.16
N MET A 17 -1.27 16.41 0.03
CA MET A 17 -0.75 16.75 1.35
C MET A 17 -1.76 17.55 2.19
N PHE A 18 -2.32 18.63 1.63
CA PHE A 18 -3.29 19.47 2.36
C PHE A 18 -4.61 18.76 2.61
N GLN A 19 -5.05 17.87 1.71
CA GLN A 19 -6.23 17.03 1.95
C GLN A 19 -6.01 16.07 3.12
N GLY A 20 -4.83 15.46 3.24
CA GLY A 20 -4.50 14.64 4.40
C GLY A 20 -4.49 15.43 5.70
N PHE A 21 -3.89 16.62 5.70
CA PHE A 21 -3.91 17.51 6.87
C PHE A 21 -5.34 17.88 7.29
N LEU A 22 -6.24 18.17 6.34
CA LEU A 22 -7.64 18.46 6.62
C LEU A 22 -8.36 17.28 7.29
N TRP A 23 -8.10 16.06 6.85
CA TRP A 23 -8.71 14.85 7.42
C TRP A 23 -7.98 14.33 8.66
N ASN A 24 -6.93 15.00 9.12
CA ASN A 24 -6.06 14.53 10.20
C ASN A 24 -5.51 13.13 9.92
N VAL A 25 -5.14 12.87 8.66
CA VAL A 25 -4.51 11.63 8.18
C VAL A 25 -3.11 11.94 7.68
N ASN A 26 -2.17 11.07 7.97
CA ASN A 26 -0.81 11.19 7.48
C ASN A 26 -0.74 10.81 5.98
N SER A 27 -0.39 11.77 5.11
CA SER A 27 -0.25 11.52 3.66
C SER A 27 1.07 10.86 3.27
N PHE A 28 1.99 10.71 4.23
CA PHE A 28 3.38 10.29 3.96
C PHE A 28 3.71 8.89 4.48
N ASP A 29 2.77 8.21 5.16
CA ASP A 29 2.96 6.83 5.61
C ASP A 29 2.28 5.80 4.69
N GLN A 30 2.66 4.53 4.87
CA GLN A 30 2.16 3.41 4.09
C GLN A 30 2.11 2.12 4.93
N GLU A 31 1.59 2.20 6.16
CA GLU A 31 1.56 1.05 7.08
C GLU A 31 0.68 -0.11 6.57
N GLY A 32 -0.30 0.18 5.70
CA GLY A 32 -1.23 -0.81 5.15
C GLY A 32 -0.58 -1.93 4.33
N VAL A 33 0.68 -1.78 3.87
CA VAL A 33 1.36 -2.81 3.05
C VAL A 33 2.01 -3.92 3.87
N GLN A 34 2.20 -3.72 5.18
CA GLN A 34 3.07 -4.58 5.98
C GLN A 34 2.48 -5.97 6.20
N LEU A 35 1.20 -6.04 6.58
CA LEU A 35 0.53 -7.32 6.84
C LEU A 35 0.49 -8.19 5.57
N GLY A 36 0.17 -7.61 4.43
CA GLY A 36 0.17 -8.32 3.14
C GLY A 36 1.54 -8.91 2.81
N LYS A 37 2.63 -8.17 3.05
CA LYS A 37 4.00 -8.66 2.86
C LYS A 37 4.34 -9.82 3.79
N VAL A 38 3.91 -9.77 5.05
CA VAL A 38 4.13 -10.86 6.02
C VAL A 38 3.36 -12.12 5.62
N LEU A 39 2.07 -11.97 5.28
CA LEU A 39 1.23 -13.09 4.89
C LEU A 39 1.72 -13.73 3.59
N ALA A 40 2.06 -12.94 2.57
CA ALA A 40 2.58 -13.44 1.31
C ALA A 40 3.88 -14.26 1.52
N LYS A 41 4.78 -13.81 2.40
CA LYS A 41 6.00 -14.58 2.74
C LYS A 41 5.69 -15.93 3.38
N LYS A 42 4.70 -16.00 4.27
CA LYS A 42 4.29 -17.27 4.91
C LYS A 42 3.66 -18.24 3.91
N VAL A 43 2.83 -17.73 3.00
CA VAL A 43 2.23 -18.52 1.92
C VAL A 43 3.34 -19.11 1.03
N LEU A 44 4.29 -18.28 0.59
CA LEU A 44 5.43 -18.73 -0.22
C LEU A 44 6.35 -19.73 0.49
N ALA A 45 6.36 -19.72 1.83
CA ALA A 45 7.11 -20.69 2.63
C ALA A 45 6.31 -21.98 2.94
N HIS A 46 5.07 -22.09 2.46
CA HIS A 46 4.10 -23.14 2.84
C HIS A 46 3.88 -23.28 4.36
N GLU A 47 4.14 -22.21 5.12
CA GLU A 47 3.88 -22.12 6.56
C GLU A 47 2.46 -21.61 6.78
N THR A 48 1.48 -22.33 6.25
CA THR A 48 0.07 -21.93 6.26
C THR A 48 -0.71 -22.65 7.34
N ASP A 49 -1.39 -21.87 8.20
CA ASP A 49 -2.27 -22.38 9.27
C ASP A 49 -3.63 -21.68 9.24
N GLY A 50 -4.67 -22.36 9.72
CA GLY A 50 -6.04 -21.87 9.79
C GLY A 50 -6.56 -21.35 8.45
N ALA A 51 -7.05 -20.11 8.45
CA ALA A 51 -7.60 -19.47 7.25
C ALA A 51 -6.57 -19.34 6.11
N LEU A 52 -5.28 -19.14 6.43
CA LEU A 52 -4.24 -18.96 5.41
C LEU A 52 -4.06 -20.22 4.56
N LYS A 53 -4.20 -21.41 5.18
CA LYS A 53 -4.14 -22.69 4.49
C LYS A 53 -5.31 -22.89 3.54
N VAL A 54 -6.52 -22.57 3.99
CA VAL A 54 -7.74 -22.64 3.16
C VAL A 54 -7.60 -21.78 1.91
N TYR A 55 -7.04 -20.56 2.05
CA TYR A 55 -6.81 -19.69 0.90
C TYR A 55 -5.66 -20.17 0.00
N SER A 56 -4.58 -20.71 0.56
CA SER A 56 -3.48 -21.38 -0.18
C SER A 56 -4.05 -22.49 -1.08
N ASP A 57 -4.80 -23.40 -0.48
CA ASP A 57 -5.40 -24.56 -1.15
C ASP A 57 -6.42 -24.11 -2.21
N LEU A 58 -7.26 -23.11 -1.92
CA LEU A 58 -8.25 -22.57 -2.86
C LEU A 58 -7.60 -21.93 -4.08
N LEU A 59 -6.53 -21.16 -3.86
CA LEU A 59 -5.84 -20.42 -4.91
C LEU A 59 -4.77 -21.29 -5.62
N ASN A 60 -4.58 -22.53 -5.17
CA ASN A 60 -3.57 -23.47 -5.67
C ASN A 60 -2.15 -22.88 -5.62
N ILE A 61 -1.85 -22.18 -4.54
CA ILE A 61 -0.55 -21.52 -4.25
C ILE A 61 -0.03 -22.02 -2.91
#